data_AF-R4G7D2-F1
#
_entry.id   AF-R4G7D2-F1
#
_cell.length_a   1.000
_cell.length_b   1.000
_cell.length_c   1.000
_cell.angle_alpha   90.00
_cell.angle_beta   90.00
_cell.angle_gamma   90.00
#
_symmetry.space_group_name_H-M   'P 1'
#
loop_
_entity.id
_entity.type
_entity.pdbx_description
1 polymer ?
#
loop_
_entity_poly.entity_id
_entity_poly.type
_entity_poly.pdbx_seq_one_letter_code
_entity_poly.pdbx_strand_id
1 'polypeptide(L)'
;EAGMHGRDWIAIAATMKLMEYMATEYKDNIDVRIMVNNFDWVFVPVANPDGYVATYSQNRLWKKNMKRDMGTKCVGVDLNRNFNANWGKEGSIGDPCNRAYRGKSAFSEPETVALSKLVSKHPKQISLF
;
A
#
# COMPACT_ATOMS: atom_id res chain seq x y z
N GLU A 1 -6.16 -1.12 -1.94
CA GLU A 1 -5.06 -1.67 -1.11
C GLU A 1 -5.15 -1.15 0.31
N ALA A 2 -4.40 -1.73 1.24
CA ALA A 2 -4.21 -1.23 2.60
C ALA A 2 -2.78 -1.45 3.09
N GLY A 3 -2.44 -0.84 4.22
CA GLY A 3 -1.17 -1.07 4.89
C GLY A 3 0.06 -0.54 4.13
N MET A 4 -0.09 0.51 3.32
CA MET A 4 1.05 1.15 2.64
C MET A 4 1.96 1.90 3.63
N HIS A 5 1.39 2.41 4.72
CA HIS A 5 2.16 2.83 5.90
C HIS A 5 2.08 1.75 6.98
N GLY A 6 3.23 1.35 7.54
CA GLY A 6 3.31 0.25 8.51
C GLY A 6 2.44 0.45 9.76
N ARG A 7 2.37 1.68 10.28
CA ARG A 7 1.66 2.00 11.54
C ARG A 7 0.13 2.09 11.43
N ASP A 8 -0.41 2.16 10.21
CA ASP A 8 -1.84 2.42 9.95
C ASP A 8 -2.65 1.11 10.06
N TRP A 9 -2.56 0.44 11.22
CA TRP A 9 -3.10 -0.90 11.46
C TRP A 9 -4.60 -1.05 11.21
N ILE A 10 -5.38 0.02 11.42
CA ILE A 10 -6.82 -0.01 11.18
C ILE A 10 -7.15 -0.23 9.70
N ALA A 11 -6.33 0.27 8.77
CA ALA A 11 -6.56 0.06 7.34
C ALA A 11 -6.42 -1.43 6.97
N ILE A 12 -5.44 -2.11 7.56
CA ILE A 12 -5.20 -3.55 7.38
C ILE A 12 -6.38 -4.31 7.97
N ALA A 13 -6.76 -4.03 9.23
CA ALA A 13 -7.86 -4.71 9.91
C ALA A 13 -9.20 -4.51 9.19
N ALA A 14 -9.51 -3.30 8.73
CA ALA A 14 -10.72 -2.99 7.98
C ALA A 14 -10.77 -3.74 6.65
N THR A 15 -9.64 -3.82 5.93
CA THR A 15 -9.56 -4.56 4.67
C THR A 15 -9.74 -6.05 4.90
N MET A 16 -9.11 -6.63 5.93
CA MET A 16 -9.32 -8.02 6.32
C MET A 16 -10.78 -8.28 6.69
N LYS A 17 -11.42 -7.35 7.42
CA LYS A 17 -12.82 -7.47 7.81
C LYS A 17 -13.77 -7.39 6.61
N LEU A 18 -13.46 -6.53 5.64
CA LEU A 18 -14.21 -6.45 4.39
C LEU A 18 -14.08 -7.74 3.57
N MET A 19 -12.87 -8.31 3.47
CA MET A 19 -12.65 -9.61 2.82
C MET A 19 -13.47 -10.72 3.47
N GLU A 20 -13.46 -10.79 4.80
CA GLU A 20 -14.28 -11.74 5.57
C GLU A 20 -15.77 -11.53 5.29
N TYR A 21 -16.26 -10.30 5.41
CA TYR A 21 -17.66 -9.94 5.18
C TYR A 21 -18.14 -10.34 3.78
N MET A 22 -17.34 -10.05 2.74
CA MET A 22 -17.69 -10.43 1.37
C MET A 22 -17.73 -11.94 1.15
N ALA A 23 -16.90 -12.70 1.87
CA ALA A 23 -16.85 -14.16 1.78
C ALA A 23 -17.97 -14.84 2.57
N THR A 24 -18.34 -14.32 3.74
CA THR A 24 -19.33 -14.95 4.63
C THR A 24 -20.76 -14.58 4.28
N GLU A 25 -21.00 -13.34 3.86
CA GLU A 25 -22.36 -12.81 3.68
C GLU A 25 -22.93 -13.05 2.27
N TYR A 26 -22.22 -13.75 1.38
CA TYR A 26 -22.65 -13.96 -0.01
C TYR A 26 -24.04 -14.60 -0.13
N LYS A 27 -24.43 -15.48 0.80
CA LYS A 27 -25.74 -16.16 0.76
C LYS A 27 -26.86 -15.28 1.33
N ASP A 28 -26.56 -14.59 2.42
CA ASP A 28 -27.55 -13.97 3.30
C ASP A 28 -27.74 -12.48 3.03
N ASN A 29 -26.77 -11.82 2.39
CA ASN A 29 -26.84 -10.40 2.03
C ASN A 29 -26.92 -10.20 0.51
N ILE A 30 -28.01 -9.57 0.05
CA ILE A 30 -28.25 -9.33 -1.37
C ILE A 30 -27.24 -8.36 -2.00
N ASP A 31 -26.83 -7.32 -1.27
CA ASP A 31 -25.88 -6.33 -1.76
C ASP A 31 -24.50 -6.94 -1.95
N VAL A 32 -24.05 -7.76 -0.98
CA VAL A 32 -22.79 -8.53 -1.09
C VAL A 32 -22.81 -9.45 -2.30
N ARG A 33 -23.90 -10.19 -2.50
CA ARG A 33 -24.06 -11.07 -3.66
C ARG A 33 -24.02 -10.30 -4.98
N ILE A 34 -24.67 -9.14 -5.06
CA ILE A 34 -24.62 -8.27 -6.25
C ILE A 34 -23.18 -7.78 -6.48
N MET A 35 -22.48 -7.33 -5.43
CA MET A 35 -21.10 -6.86 -5.54
C MET A 35 -20.14 -7.96 -6.00
N VAL A 36 -20.26 -9.18 -5.47
CA VAL A 36 -19.38 -10.31 -5.83
C VAL A 36 -19.67 -10.84 -7.23
N ASN A 37 -20.94 -10.87 -7.66
CA ASN A 37 -21.30 -11.41 -8.97
C ASN A 37 -21.02 -10.46 -10.14
N ASN A 38 -20.94 -9.15 -9.89
CA ASN A 38 -20.74 -8.15 -10.93
C ASN A 38 -19.31 -7.58 -10.99
N PHE A 39 -18.48 -7.80 -9.96
CA PHE A 39 -17.14 -7.22 -9.88
C PHE A 39 -16.12 -8.23 -9.36
N ASP A 40 -14.91 -8.17 -9.93
CA ASP A 40 -13.73 -8.84 -9.39
C ASP A 40 -13.07 -7.93 -8.34
N TRP A 41 -13.06 -8.39 -7.09
CA TRP A 41 -12.46 -7.65 -5.98
C TRP A 41 -11.02 -8.09 -5.74
N VAL A 42 -10.06 -7.20 -5.99
CA VAL A 42 -8.64 -7.45 -5.75
C VAL A 42 -8.21 -6.79 -4.45
N PHE A 43 -7.91 -7.60 -3.43
CA PHE A 43 -7.44 -7.12 -2.14
C PHE A 43 -5.93 -7.23 -1.99
N VAL A 44 -5.31 -6.15 -1.51
CA VAL A 44 -3.92 -6.13 -1.05
C VAL A 44 -3.94 -5.60 0.40
N PRO A 45 -4.10 -6.47 1.41
CA PRO A 45 -4.34 -6.02 2.79
C PRO A 45 -3.10 -5.40 3.43
N VAL A 46 -1.89 -5.84 3.05
CA VAL A 46 -0.62 -5.31 3.56
C VAL A 46 0.32 -5.02 2.40
N ALA A 47 0.28 -3.79 1.89
CA ALA A 47 1.15 -3.33 0.81
C ALA A 47 2.61 -3.11 1.26
N ASN A 48 2.86 -2.88 2.56
CA ASN A 48 4.17 -2.69 3.16
C ASN A 48 4.42 -3.74 4.26
N PRO A 49 4.66 -5.01 3.90
CA PRO A 49 4.82 -6.09 4.89
C PRO A 49 5.98 -5.83 5.84
N ASP A 50 7.13 -5.39 5.33
CA ASP A 50 8.32 -5.15 6.16
C ASP A 50 8.10 -4.00 7.16
N GLY A 51 7.51 -2.90 6.70
CA GLY A 51 7.19 -1.75 7.55
C GLY A 51 6.13 -2.11 8.59
N TYR A 52 5.16 -2.96 8.26
CA TYR A 52 4.18 -3.48 9.21
C TYR A 52 4.86 -4.34 10.29
N VAL A 53 5.73 -5.29 9.92
CA VAL A 53 6.50 -6.11 10.89
C VAL A 53 7.40 -5.24 11.78
N ALA A 54 8.02 -4.19 11.23
CA ALA A 54 8.82 -3.25 12.00
C ALA A 54 7.99 -2.53 13.09
N THR A 55 6.68 -2.39 12.91
CA THR A 55 5.81 -1.80 13.94
C THR A 55 5.61 -2.67 15.17
N TYR A 56 5.79 -3.99 15.05
CA TYR A 56 5.72 -4.92 16.18
C TYR A 56 7.09 -5.14 16.82
N SER A 57 8.13 -5.22 15.99
CA SER A 57 9.47 -5.63 16.43
C SER A 57 10.40 -4.49 16.84
N GLN A 58 10.15 -3.26 16.36
CA GLN A 58 11.09 -2.15 16.53
C GLN A 58 10.41 -0.86 16.98
N ASN A 59 9.49 -0.31 16.18
CA ASN A 59 8.87 0.98 16.44
C ASN A 59 7.42 1.01 15.97
N ARG A 60 6.48 1.03 16.93
CA ARG A 60 5.03 1.08 16.67
C ARG A 60 4.61 2.18 15.70
N LEU A 61 5.30 3.30 15.67
CA LEU A 61 4.99 4.46 14.82
C LEU A 61 5.74 4.45 13.47
N TRP A 62 6.39 3.34 13.11
CA TRP A 62 7.10 3.22 11.83
C TRP A 62 6.13 3.33 10.64
N LYS A 63 6.48 4.20 9.69
CA LYS A 63 5.61 4.55 8.56
C LYS A 63 6.12 3.97 7.23
N LYS A 64 7.42 4.12 6.97
CA LYS A 64 8.07 3.80 5.69
C LYS A 64 8.19 2.28 5.50
N ASN A 65 8.67 1.83 4.35
CA ASN A 65 9.16 0.44 4.23
C ASN A 65 10.50 0.27 4.97
N MET A 66 11.17 -0.87 4.78
CA MET A 66 12.43 -1.20 5.48
C MET A 66 13.66 -1.25 4.57
N LYS A 67 13.55 -0.75 3.33
CA LYS A 67 14.69 -0.73 2.40
C LYS A 67 15.85 0.08 2.95
N ARG A 68 17.06 -0.46 2.83
CA ARG A 68 18.31 0.23 3.18
C ARG A 68 19.06 0.61 1.92
N ASP A 69 19.23 1.90 1.71
CA ASP A 69 19.97 2.44 0.59
C ASP A 69 21.43 2.73 0.96
N MET A 70 22.37 2.39 0.07
CA MET A 70 23.77 2.81 0.22
C MET A 70 23.87 4.35 0.24
N GLY A 71 24.76 4.88 1.09
CA GLY A 71 25.02 6.31 1.22
C GLY A 71 24.14 7.03 2.24
N THR A 72 23.27 6.32 2.97
CA THR A 72 22.49 6.90 4.08
C THR A 72 22.38 5.94 5.27
N LYS A 73 22.35 6.49 6.48
CA LYS A 73 22.04 5.74 7.71
C LYS A 73 20.55 5.55 7.95
N CYS A 74 19.71 6.27 7.21
CA CYS A 74 18.27 6.28 7.38
C CYS A 74 17.62 5.19 6.54
N VAL A 75 16.59 4.56 7.12
CA VAL A 75 15.94 3.38 6.54
C VAL A 75 14.58 3.78 5.97
N GLY A 76 14.27 3.22 4.80
CA GLY A 76 12.95 3.20 4.21
C GLY A 76 12.58 4.42 3.38
N VAL A 77 11.60 4.21 2.52
CA VAL A 77 10.94 5.18 1.66
C VAL A 77 9.46 5.27 2.04
N ASP A 78 8.90 6.47 1.95
CA ASP A 78 7.46 6.64 2.03
C ASP A 78 6.84 6.15 0.72
N LEU A 79 6.25 4.94 0.74
CA LEU A 79 5.67 4.31 -0.44
C LEU A 79 4.60 5.20 -1.10
N ASN A 80 3.85 5.98 -0.31
CA ASN A 80 2.85 6.92 -0.83
C ASN A 80 3.46 8.21 -1.43
N ARG A 81 4.78 8.30 -1.53
CA ARG A 81 5.51 9.36 -2.23
C ARG A 81 6.38 8.80 -3.37
N ASN A 82 6.31 7.50 -3.61
CA ASN A 82 7.20 6.80 -4.52
C ASN A 82 6.56 6.48 -5.88
N PHE A 83 5.27 6.75 -6.10
CA PHE A 83 4.61 6.58 -7.40
C PHE A 83 5.01 7.65 -8.41
N ASN A 84 4.96 7.34 -9.71
CA ASN A 84 5.21 8.31 -10.79
C ASN A 84 4.01 9.25 -11.04
N ALA A 85 3.58 9.95 -10.00
CA ALA A 85 2.55 10.96 -10.05
C ALA A 85 3.14 12.27 -9.53
N ASN A 86 3.65 13.10 -10.44
CA ASN A 86 4.39 14.33 -10.10
C ASN A 86 5.60 14.09 -9.17
N TRP A 87 6.26 12.94 -9.30
CA TRP A 87 7.42 12.60 -8.50
C TRP A 87 8.57 13.59 -8.70
N GLY A 88 9.15 14.09 -7.61
CA GLY A 88 10.25 15.07 -7.65
C GLY A 88 9.85 16.50 -8.02
N LYS A 89 8.56 16.80 -8.13
CA LYS A 89 8.05 18.18 -8.22
C LYS A 89 7.90 18.82 -6.84
N GLU A 90 7.29 20.01 -6.80
CA GLU A 90 7.04 20.76 -5.58
C GLU A 90 6.31 19.92 -4.52
N GLY A 91 6.77 20.01 -3.27
CA GLY A 91 6.29 19.18 -2.15
C GLY A 91 6.92 17.79 -2.03
N SER A 92 7.82 17.39 -2.95
CA SER A 92 8.52 16.11 -2.89
C SER A 92 9.79 16.19 -2.03
N ILE A 93 9.91 15.36 -1.00
CA ILE A 93 11.01 15.43 -0.03
C ILE A 93 12.13 14.45 -0.41
N GLY A 94 13.33 14.99 -0.64
CA GLY A 94 14.52 14.23 -1.03
C GLY A 94 15.43 13.75 0.11
N ASP A 95 15.22 14.22 1.35
CA ASP A 95 16.00 13.77 2.52
C ASP A 95 15.62 12.34 2.93
N PRO A 96 16.54 11.36 2.89
CA PRO A 96 16.27 9.97 3.29
C PRO A 96 15.83 9.80 4.74
N CYS A 97 16.18 10.73 5.62
CA CYS A 97 15.83 10.68 7.03
C CYS A 97 14.42 11.21 7.32
N ASN A 98 13.81 11.89 6.35
CA ASN A 98 12.46 12.39 6.49
C ASN A 98 11.42 11.24 6.43
N ARG A 99 10.34 11.38 7.20
CA ARG A 99 9.20 10.43 7.20
C ARG A 99 8.41 10.41 5.88
N ALA A 100 8.59 11.43 5.04
CA ALA A 100 7.96 11.58 3.73
C ALA A 100 9.00 11.49 2.59
N TYR A 101 10.16 10.86 2.84
CA TYR A 101 11.18 10.62 1.82
C TYR A 101 10.61 9.89 0.60
N ARG A 102 10.78 10.49 -0.58
CA ARG A 102 10.20 10.02 -1.85
C ARG A 102 10.93 8.84 -2.51
N GLY A 103 12.10 8.46 -2.00
CA GLY A 103 13.00 7.50 -2.64
C GLY A 103 13.93 8.14 -3.67
N LYS A 104 14.78 7.33 -4.30
CA LYS A 104 15.80 7.77 -5.27
C LYS A 104 15.25 8.05 -6.67
N SER A 105 14.19 7.34 -7.05
CA SER A 105 13.44 7.51 -8.31
C SER A 105 11.97 7.20 -8.05
N ALA A 106 11.08 7.62 -8.97
CA ALA A 106 9.75 7.03 -9.00
C ALA A 106 9.88 5.51 -9.18
N PHE A 107 9.03 4.75 -8.47
CA PHE A 107 9.03 3.29 -8.44
C PHE A 107 10.40 2.69 -8.08
N SER A 108 11.14 3.33 -7.17
CA SER A 108 12.39 2.77 -6.65
C SER A 108 12.18 1.61 -5.68
N GLU A 109 10.95 1.46 -5.15
CA GLU A 109 10.61 0.47 -4.14
C GLU A 109 9.89 -0.74 -4.78
N PRO A 110 10.26 -1.98 -4.42
CA PRO A 110 9.64 -3.17 -5.01
C PRO A 110 8.13 -3.23 -4.75
N GLU A 111 7.65 -2.71 -3.62
CA GLU A 111 6.24 -2.69 -3.25
C GLU A 111 5.42 -1.79 -4.20
N THR A 112 5.91 -0.57 -4.50
CA THR A 112 5.24 0.34 -5.44
C THR A 112 5.33 -0.16 -6.88
N VAL A 113 6.45 -0.79 -7.27
CA VAL A 113 6.58 -1.47 -8.57
C VAL A 113 5.54 -2.59 -8.69
N ALA A 114 5.36 -3.41 -7.66
CA ALA A 114 4.40 -4.50 -7.67
C ALA A 114 2.95 -4.00 -7.81
N LEU A 115 2.57 -2.97 -7.05
CA LEU A 115 1.25 -2.34 -7.17
C LEU A 115 1.03 -1.72 -8.56
N SER A 116 2.03 -1.02 -9.10
CA SER A 116 1.95 -0.47 -10.45
C SER A 116 1.74 -1.58 -11.49
N LYS A 117 2.49 -2.69 -11.39
CA LYS A 117 2.34 -3.83 -12.30
C LYS A 117 0.97 -4.49 -12.18
N LEU A 118 0.43 -4.62 -10.96
CA LEU A 118 -0.92 -5.15 -10.73
C LEU A 118 -1.96 -4.30 -11.46
N VAL A 119 -1.91 -2.98 -11.30
CA VAL A 119 -2.85 -2.06 -11.97
C VAL A 119 -2.66 -2.08 -13.49
N SER A 120 -1.41 -2.00 -13.96
CA SER A 120 -1.09 -1.99 -15.39
C SER A 120 -1.40 -3.31 -16.11
N LYS A 121 -1.57 -4.42 -15.39
CA LYS A 121 -2.02 -5.70 -15.96
C LYS A 121 -3.51 -5.70 -16.27
N HIS A 122 -4.31 -4.88 -15.58
CA HIS A 122 -5.76 -4.85 -15.68
C HIS A 122 -6.33 -3.45 -16.06
N PRO A 123 -5.72 -2.70 -17.01
CA PRO A 123 -6.00 -1.27 -17.18
C PRO A 123 -7.41 -0.97 -17.69
N LYS A 124 -8.08 -1.93 -18.34
CA LYS A 124 -9.47 -1.81 -18.84
C LYS A 124 -10.51 -2.42 -17.90
N GLN A 125 -10.07 -3.14 -16.86
CA GLN A 125 -10.93 -3.85 -15.91
C GLN A 125 -11.00 -3.13 -14.57
N ILE A 126 -10.09 -2.20 -14.32
CA ILE A 126 -10.13 -1.33 -13.15
C ILE A 126 -10.95 -0.09 -13.51
N SER A 127 -12.11 0.02 -12.89
CA SER A 127 -12.94 1.23 -12.90
C SER A 127 -13.01 1.80 -11.49
N LEU A 128 -12.81 3.11 -11.38
CA LEU A 128 -13.10 3.88 -10.16
C LEU A 128 -14.46 4.53 -10.38
N PHE A 129 -15.43 4.17 -9.55
CA PHE A 129 -16.74 4.82 -9.50
C PHE A 129 -16.75 5.88 -8.40
#